data_AF-M5W1Y4-F1
#
_entry.id   AF-M5W1Y4-F1
#
_cell.length_a   1.000
_cell.length_b   1.000
_cell.length_c   1.000
_cell.angle_alpha   90.00
_cell.angle_beta   90.00
_cell.angle_gamma   90.00
#
_symmetry.space_group_name_H-M   'P 1'
#
loop_
_entity.id
_entity.type
_entity.pdbx_description
1 polymer ?
#
loop_
_entity_poly.entity_id
_entity_poly.type
_entity_poly.pdbx_seq_one_letter_code
_entity_poly.pdbx_strand_id
1 'polypeptide(L)'
;MKLMMKLFGSGFKSSKCKETVETVMVKARFLQKKKQDEVAKMNSDIASPLRAGEDPIAGPTHILIKRVIRVQNVSVAYEFIEAFCDLVVDRLSSIKEVRECPENLKEGISSLVFAAKKCSHEIPELVTVRNIFRKKYGKTFVSAATNVRPNCGVDTMVMKKLEDTNPQG
;
A
#
# COMPACT_ATOMS: atom_id res chain seq x y z
N MET A 1 23.04 12.18 34.88
CA MET A 1 22.25 11.29 33.99
C MET A 1 22.14 11.84 32.56
N LYS A 2 23.26 12.02 31.84
CA LYS A 2 23.28 12.49 30.42
C LYS A 2 24.14 11.59 29.52
N LEU A 3 24.44 10.36 29.95
CA LEU A 3 25.44 9.50 29.33
C LEU A 3 24.91 8.12 28.91
N MET A 4 23.64 8.02 28.49
CA MET A 4 23.10 6.76 27.93
C MET A 4 22.28 6.95 26.64
N MET A 5 22.26 8.14 26.03
CA MET A 5 21.50 8.38 24.78
C MET A 5 22.32 8.23 23.49
N LYS A 6 23.59 7.79 23.56
CA LYS A 6 24.52 7.79 22.40
C LYS A 6 24.92 6.41 21.87
N LEU A 7 24.24 5.33 22.26
CA LEU A 7 24.63 3.97 21.84
C LEU A 7 23.66 3.25 20.88
N PHE A 8 22.59 3.89 20.39
CA PHE A 8 21.67 3.23 19.48
C PHE A 8 21.24 4.13 18.31
N GLY A 9 21.79 3.81 17.12
CA GLY A 9 21.23 4.12 15.81
C GLY A 9 21.13 5.60 15.43
N SER A 10 21.57 5.94 14.21
CA SER A 10 21.25 7.24 13.60
C SER A 10 19.76 7.55 13.80
N GLY A 11 19.43 8.67 14.45
CA GLY A 11 18.03 9.03 14.74
C GLY A 11 17.14 9.03 13.49
N PHE A 12 15.83 8.90 13.70
CA PHE A 12 14.83 8.96 12.63
C PHE A 12 14.98 10.26 11.83
N LYS A 13 15.27 10.14 10.53
CA LYS A 13 15.45 11.28 9.62
C LYS A 13 14.08 11.68 9.05
N SER A 14 13.38 12.59 9.74
CA SER A 14 12.04 13.03 9.34
C SER A 14 11.98 13.61 7.92
N SER A 15 12.97 14.41 7.51
CA SER A 15 13.03 14.95 6.14
C SER A 15 13.09 13.85 5.09
N LYS A 16 13.97 12.86 5.29
CA LYS A 16 14.08 11.73 4.35
C LYS A 16 12.81 10.88 4.31
N CYS A 17 12.16 10.69 5.46
CA CYS A 17 10.87 10.01 5.52
C CYS A 17 9.82 10.78 4.73
N LYS A 18 9.69 12.09 4.96
CA LYS A 18 8.76 12.97 4.27
C LYS A 18 8.92 12.89 2.75
N GLU A 19 10.12 13.19 2.25
CA GLU A 19 10.41 13.18 0.80
C GLU A 19 10.08 11.82 0.15
N THR A 20 10.43 10.72 0.84
CA THR A 20 10.17 9.37 0.32
C THR A 20 8.68 9.07 0.29
N VAL A 21 7.94 9.44 1.34
CA VAL A 21 6.50 9.20 1.46
C VAL A 21 5.70 10.07 0.49
N GLU A 22 6.07 11.35 0.31
CA GLU A 22 5.48 12.23 -0.70
C GLU A 22 5.73 11.70 -2.13
N THR A 23 6.91 11.11 -2.38
CA THR A 23 7.17 10.45 -3.67
C THR A 23 6.23 9.25 -3.89
N VAL A 24 6.03 8.41 -2.86
CA VAL A 24 5.09 7.27 -2.93
C VAL A 24 3.67 7.76 -3.19
N MET A 25 3.23 8.79 -2.48
CA MET A 25 1.90 9.39 -2.60
C MET A 25 1.62 9.86 -4.03
N VAL A 26 2.53 10.64 -4.64
CA VAL A 26 2.38 11.11 -6.03
C VAL A 26 2.30 9.94 -7.02
N LYS A 27 3.14 8.91 -6.84
CA LYS A 27 3.11 7.72 -7.71
C LYS A 27 1.85 6.90 -7.53
N ALA A 28 1.38 6.72 -6.29
CA ALA A 28 0.15 6.02 -5.99
C ALA A 28 -1.04 6.71 -6.65
N ARG A 29 -1.16 8.04 -6.53
CA ARG A 29 -2.19 8.84 -7.21
C ARG A 29 -2.16 8.66 -8.74
N PHE A 30 -0.98 8.73 -9.34
CA PHE A 30 -0.83 8.53 -10.79
C PHE A 30 -1.26 7.11 -11.22
N LEU A 31 -0.80 6.09 -10.50
CA LEU A 31 -1.12 4.69 -10.80
C LEU A 31 -2.59 4.37 -10.56
N GLN A 32 -3.20 4.95 -9.51
CA GLN A 32 -4.63 4.89 -9.25
C GLN A 32 -5.41 5.37 -10.48
N LYS A 33 -5.09 6.57 -10.97
CA LYS A 33 -5.75 7.16 -12.15
C LYS A 33 -5.56 6.31 -13.39
N LYS A 34 -4.33 5.84 -13.65
CA LYS A 34 -4.03 4.92 -14.76
C LYS A 34 -4.89 3.66 -14.71
N LYS A 35 -5.10 3.09 -13.52
CA LYS A 35 -5.93 1.89 -13.34
C LYS A 35 -7.43 2.17 -13.50
N GLN A 36 -7.91 3.35 -13.09
CA GLN A 36 -9.29 3.78 -13.33
C GLN A 36 -9.57 3.92 -14.84
N ASP A 37 -8.64 4.52 -15.59
CA ASP A 37 -8.79 4.68 -17.04
C ASP A 37 -8.76 3.31 -17.75
N GLU A 38 -7.92 2.37 -17.27
CA GLU A 38 -7.91 0.97 -17.74
C GLU A 38 -9.27 0.28 -17.49
N VAL A 39 -9.84 0.45 -16.30
CA VAL A 39 -11.18 -0.08 -15.96
C VAL A 39 -12.26 0.52 -16.86
N ALA A 40 -12.25 1.83 -17.08
CA ALA A 40 -13.23 2.50 -17.94
C ALA A 40 -13.20 1.95 -19.38
N LYS A 41 -12.01 1.68 -19.90
CA LYS A 41 -11.85 1.05 -21.22
C LYS A 41 -12.41 -0.38 -21.22
N MET A 42 -11.99 -1.22 -20.27
CA MET A 42 -12.46 -2.62 -20.21
C MET A 42 -13.98 -2.71 -19.98
N ASN A 43 -14.57 -1.77 -19.24
CA ASN A 43 -16.02 -1.69 -19.08
C ASN A 43 -16.76 -1.46 -20.41
N SER A 44 -16.13 -0.76 -21.35
CA SER A 44 -16.68 -0.60 -22.70
C SER A 44 -16.59 -1.91 -23.50
N ASP A 45 -15.49 -2.66 -23.33
CA ASP A 45 -15.27 -3.95 -24.00
C ASP A 45 -16.26 -5.02 -23.53
N ILE A 46 -16.62 -5.06 -22.24
CA ILE A 46 -17.64 -5.99 -21.71
C ILE A 46 -19.06 -5.60 -22.09
N ALA A 47 -19.32 -4.32 -22.43
CA ALA A 47 -20.66 -3.84 -22.70
C ALA A 47 -21.25 -4.41 -24.00
N SER A 48 -20.42 -4.76 -24.98
CA SER A 48 -20.89 -5.34 -26.25
C SER A 48 -21.37 -6.79 -26.09
N PRO A 49 -20.56 -7.72 -25.53
CA PRO A 49 -21.00 -9.09 -25.24
C PRO A 49 -22.27 -9.19 -24.39
N LEU A 50 -22.37 -8.40 -23.31
CA LEU A 50 -23.52 -8.42 -22.42
C LEU A 50 -24.80 -7.96 -23.11
N ARG A 51 -24.71 -6.97 -24.01
CA ARG A 51 -25.85 -6.51 -24.82
C ARG A 51 -26.27 -7.52 -25.88
N ALA A 52 -25.35 -8.35 -26.35
CA ALA A 52 -25.62 -9.46 -27.25
C ALA A 52 -26.25 -10.67 -26.53
N GLY A 53 -26.44 -10.62 -25.21
CA GLY A 53 -27.06 -11.68 -24.42
C GLY A 53 -26.08 -12.77 -23.98
N GLU A 54 -24.76 -12.55 -24.08
CA GLU A 54 -23.78 -13.48 -23.53
C GLU A 54 -23.93 -13.60 -22.00
N ASP A 55 -23.82 -14.83 -21.50
CA ASP A 55 -23.89 -15.12 -20.07
C ASP A 55 -22.69 -14.49 -19.33
N PRO A 56 -22.91 -13.58 -18.35
CA PRO A 56 -21.83 -12.94 -17.58
C PRO A 56 -21.04 -13.90 -16.66
N ILE A 57 -21.57 -15.10 -16.41
CA ILE A 57 -21.01 -16.07 -15.47
C ILE A 57 -20.33 -17.23 -16.22
N ALA A 58 -20.58 -17.38 -17.52
CA ALA A 58 -19.98 -18.41 -18.36
C ALA A 58 -19.09 -17.80 -19.47
N GLY A 59 -18.08 -18.56 -19.92
CA GLY A 59 -17.30 -18.22 -21.10
C GLY A 59 -16.34 -17.01 -20.97
N PRO A 60 -15.93 -16.41 -22.09
CA PRO A 60 -14.89 -15.37 -22.14
C PRO A 60 -15.25 -14.06 -21.40
N THR A 61 -16.53 -13.68 -21.39
CA THR A 61 -17.03 -12.46 -20.74
C THR A 61 -16.81 -12.48 -19.22
N HIS A 62 -16.99 -13.65 -18.59
CA HIS A 62 -16.68 -13.82 -17.17
C HIS A 62 -15.20 -13.57 -16.82
N ILE A 63 -14.27 -13.96 -17.70
CA ILE A 63 -12.83 -13.74 -17.53
C ILE A 63 -12.50 -12.25 -17.57
N LEU A 64 -13.13 -11.50 -18.49
CA LEU A 64 -12.99 -10.05 -18.59
C LEU A 64 -13.53 -9.33 -17.35
N ILE A 65 -14.70 -9.74 -16.83
CA ILE A 65 -15.26 -9.18 -15.58
C ILE A 65 -14.32 -9.42 -14.40
N LYS A 66 -13.77 -10.65 -14.25
CA LYS A 66 -12.76 -10.95 -13.22
C LYS A 66 -11.52 -10.08 -13.37
N ARG A 67 -11.09 -9.78 -14.60
CA ARG A 67 -9.98 -8.86 -14.85
C ARG A 67 -10.32 -7.43 -14.43
N VAL A 68 -11.50 -6.92 -14.78
CA VAL A 68 -11.97 -5.59 -14.36
C VAL A 68 -11.94 -5.45 -12.84
N ILE A 69 -12.50 -6.44 -12.12
CA ILE A 69 -12.52 -6.44 -10.64
C ILE A 69 -11.10 -6.40 -10.08
N ARG A 70 -10.17 -7.20 -10.63
CA ARG A 70 -8.77 -7.19 -10.20
C ARG A 70 -8.13 -5.82 -10.40
N VAL A 71 -8.26 -5.21 -11.58
CA VAL A 71 -7.68 -3.89 -11.87
C VAL A 71 -8.30 -2.80 -10.99
N GLN A 72 -9.62 -2.86 -10.76
CA GLN A 72 -10.31 -1.95 -9.84
C GLN A 72 -9.82 -2.12 -8.40
N ASN A 73 -9.59 -3.36 -7.96
CA ASN A 73 -9.05 -3.62 -6.63
C ASN A 73 -7.67 -2.98 -6.45
N VAL A 74 -6.81 -3.08 -7.46
CA VAL A 74 -5.49 -2.41 -7.45
C VAL A 74 -5.62 -0.89 -7.39
N SER A 75 -6.55 -0.30 -8.15
CA SER A 75 -6.81 1.14 -8.09
C SER A 75 -7.19 1.58 -6.67
N VAL A 76 -8.13 0.88 -6.03
CA VAL A 76 -8.54 1.15 -4.64
C VAL A 76 -7.37 0.97 -3.67
N ALA A 77 -6.51 -0.04 -3.86
CA ALA A 77 -5.34 -0.20 -3.00
C ALA A 77 -4.38 1.00 -3.08
N TYR A 78 -4.21 1.61 -4.25
CA TYR A 78 -3.40 2.83 -4.38
C TYR A 78 -4.02 4.03 -3.66
N GLU A 79 -5.34 4.13 -3.62
CA GLU A 79 -6.06 5.16 -2.85
C GLU A 79 -5.77 5.04 -1.35
N PHE A 80 -5.81 3.82 -0.80
CA PHE A 80 -5.43 3.57 0.59
C PHE A 80 -3.95 3.88 0.85
N ILE A 81 -3.05 3.50 -0.07
CA ILE A 81 -1.62 3.82 0.05
C ILE A 81 -1.41 5.34 0.11
N GLU A 82 -2.09 6.09 -0.76
CA GLU A 82 -2.04 7.56 -0.76
C GLU A 82 -2.53 8.14 0.57
N ALA A 83 -3.71 7.74 1.04
CA ALA A 83 -4.27 8.21 2.31
C ALA A 83 -3.35 7.90 3.52
N PHE A 84 -2.71 6.73 3.54
CA PHE A 84 -1.75 6.39 4.58
C PHE A 84 -0.43 7.15 4.46
N CYS A 85 -0.02 7.52 3.24
CA CYS A 85 1.11 8.43 3.05
C CYS A 85 0.82 9.81 3.64
N ASP A 86 -0.37 10.37 3.37
CA ASP A 86 -0.82 11.64 3.96
C ASP A 86 -0.80 11.58 5.49
N LEU A 87 -1.39 10.53 6.08
CA LEU A 87 -1.37 10.31 7.53
C LEU A 87 0.05 10.31 8.12
N VAL A 88 1.00 9.66 7.43
CA VAL A 88 2.39 9.62 7.87
C VAL A 88 3.03 10.99 7.80
N VAL A 89 2.81 11.76 6.73
CA VAL A 89 3.35 13.12 6.56
C VAL A 89 2.81 14.04 7.65
N ASP A 90 1.50 14.02 7.90
CA ASP A 90 0.84 14.85 8.92
C ASP A 90 1.32 14.53 10.35
N ARG A 91 1.75 13.30 10.59
CA ARG A 91 2.12 12.81 11.93
C ARG A 91 3.61 12.57 12.09
N LEU A 92 4.44 13.14 11.21
CA LEU A 92 5.91 13.03 11.24
C LEU A 92 6.53 13.47 12.57
N SER A 93 5.98 14.50 13.22
CA SER A 93 6.45 14.98 14.53
C SER A 93 6.24 13.91 15.60
N SER A 94 5.04 13.34 15.71
CA SER A 94 4.73 12.25 16.64
C SER A 94 5.57 11.00 16.36
N ILE A 95 5.73 10.63 15.08
CA ILE A 95 6.55 9.48 14.66
C ILE A 95 8.02 9.69 15.08
N LYS A 96 8.54 10.91 15.02
CA LYS A 96 9.92 11.21 15.41
C LYS A 96 10.14 10.99 16.91
N GLU A 97 9.25 11.51 17.75
CA GLU A 97 9.41 11.53 19.21
C GLU A 97 9.14 10.18 19.89
N VAL A 98 8.13 9.44 19.44
CA VAL A 98 7.73 8.18 20.11
C VAL A 98 8.58 7.01 19.61
N ARG A 99 9.09 6.19 20.53
CA ARG A 99 9.93 5.03 20.20
C ARG A 99 9.13 3.90 19.56
N GLU A 100 7.95 3.61 20.10
CA GLU A 100 7.04 2.59 19.59
C GLU A 100 6.06 3.19 18.58
N CYS A 101 5.45 2.34 17.73
CA CYS A 101 4.47 2.81 16.77
C CYS A 101 3.18 3.18 17.51
N PRO A 102 2.70 4.43 17.46
CA PRO A 102 1.44 4.81 18.08
C PRO A 102 0.27 4.01 17.50
N GLU A 103 -0.68 3.59 18.33
CA GLU A 103 -1.76 2.69 17.89
C GLU A 103 -2.59 3.32 16.76
N ASN A 104 -2.85 4.62 16.83
CA ASN A 104 -3.60 5.37 15.82
C ASN A 104 -2.83 5.59 14.49
N LEU A 105 -1.54 5.21 14.42
CA LEU A 105 -0.71 5.28 13.20
C LEU A 105 -0.29 3.89 12.71
N LYS A 106 -0.45 2.88 13.57
CA LYS A 106 -0.05 1.51 13.33
C LYS A 106 -0.71 0.95 12.08
N GLU A 107 -2.00 1.24 11.90
CA GLU A 107 -2.76 0.83 10.73
C GLU A 107 -2.11 1.29 9.42
N GLY A 108 -1.90 2.59 9.27
CA GLY A 108 -1.32 3.14 8.06
C GLY A 108 0.14 2.73 7.84
N ILE A 109 0.96 2.74 8.89
CA ILE A 109 2.38 2.40 8.78
C ILE A 109 2.57 0.92 8.44
N SER A 110 1.83 0.01 9.10
CA SER A 110 1.86 -1.41 8.78
C SER A 110 1.33 -1.67 7.37
N SER A 111 0.30 -0.94 6.93
CA SER A 111 -0.24 -1.07 5.57
C SER A 111 0.75 -0.64 4.50
N LEU A 112 1.49 0.45 4.70
CA LEU A 112 2.57 0.88 3.79
C LEU A 112 3.72 -0.14 3.76
N VAL A 113 4.06 -0.74 4.91
CA VAL A 113 5.05 -1.82 4.99
C VAL A 113 4.61 -3.05 4.21
N PHE A 114 3.34 -3.45 4.34
CA PHE A 114 2.77 -4.57 3.60
C PHE A 114 2.73 -4.27 2.08
N ALA A 115 2.30 -3.07 1.69
CA ALA A 115 2.30 -2.61 0.31
C ALA A 115 3.69 -2.67 -0.32
N ALA A 116 4.77 -2.45 0.45
CA ALA A 116 6.14 -2.60 -0.04
C ALA A 116 6.50 -4.02 -0.51
N LYS A 117 5.79 -5.06 -0.08
CA LYS A 117 5.96 -6.44 -0.59
C LYS A 117 5.19 -6.65 -1.90
N LYS A 118 4.00 -6.03 -2.02
CA LYS A 118 3.06 -6.28 -3.12
C LYS A 118 3.28 -5.35 -4.31
N CYS A 119 3.67 -4.10 -4.06
CA CYS A 119 3.69 -3.02 -5.04
C CYS A 119 5.11 -2.52 -5.38
N SER A 120 6.18 -3.19 -4.92
CA SER A 120 7.56 -2.70 -5.13
C SER A 120 8.01 -2.64 -6.59
N HIS A 121 7.34 -3.38 -7.49
CA HIS A 121 7.63 -3.35 -8.92
C HIS A 121 7.15 -2.05 -9.58
N GLU A 122 6.01 -1.50 -9.14
CA GLU A 122 5.47 -0.22 -9.64
C GLU A 122 5.96 0.98 -8.79
N ILE A 123 6.13 0.78 -7.48
CA ILE A 123 6.51 1.83 -6.53
C ILE A 123 7.70 1.35 -5.67
N PRO A 124 8.93 1.37 -6.21
CA PRO A 124 10.12 0.90 -5.50
C PRO A 124 10.42 1.70 -4.22
N GLU A 125 9.97 2.96 -4.11
CA GLU A 125 10.15 3.81 -2.93
C GLU A 125 9.45 3.23 -1.68
N LEU A 126 8.42 2.40 -1.84
CA LEU A 126 7.82 1.69 -0.70
C LEU A 126 8.83 0.79 0.02
N VAL A 127 9.82 0.23 -0.68
CA VAL A 127 10.92 -0.52 -0.06
C VAL A 127 11.75 0.38 0.84
N THR A 128 11.97 1.63 0.44
CA THR A 128 12.65 2.64 1.24
C THR A 128 11.82 3.03 2.46
N VAL A 129 10.51 3.24 2.31
CA VAL A 129 9.57 3.47 3.43
C VAL A 129 9.62 2.33 4.44
N ARG A 130 9.53 1.08 3.98
CA ARG A 130 9.69 -0.12 4.83
C ARG A 130 11.02 -0.12 5.57
N ASN A 131 12.12 0.24 4.90
CA ASN A 131 13.44 0.28 5.52
C ASN A 131 13.58 1.39 6.57
N ILE A 132 12.93 2.53 6.35
CA ILE A 132 12.85 3.63 7.33
C ILE A 132 12.12 3.13 8.59
N PHE A 133 10.93 2.52 8.43
CA PHE A 133 10.18 2.00 9.57
C PHE A 133 10.81 0.77 10.22
N ARG A 134 11.58 -0.04 9.48
CA ARG A 134 12.42 -1.09 10.07
C ARG A 134 13.47 -0.52 11.02
N LYS A 135 14.11 0.59 10.65
CA LYS A 135 15.10 1.26 11.51
C LYS A 135 14.43 1.92 12.72
N LYS A 136 13.22 2.47 12.54
CA LYS A 136 12.47 3.16 13.59
C LYS A 136 11.82 2.20 14.61
N TYR A 137 11.10 1.18 14.16
CA TYR A 137 10.27 0.30 14.99
C TYR A 137 10.77 -1.15 15.06
N GLY A 138 11.84 -1.47 14.33
CA GLY A 138 12.50 -2.77 14.40
C GLY A 138 12.02 -3.79 13.36
N LYS A 139 12.78 -4.88 13.26
CA LYS A 139 12.55 -5.96 12.29
C LYS A 139 11.28 -6.77 12.59
N THR A 140 10.94 -6.94 13.87
CA THR A 140 9.75 -7.68 14.32
C THR A 140 8.47 -7.01 13.85
N PHE A 141 8.37 -5.69 14.04
CA PHE A 141 7.27 -4.86 13.55
C PHE A 141 7.08 -5.03 12.03
N VAL A 142 8.14 -4.77 11.26
CA VAL A 142 8.08 -4.88 9.79
C VAL A 142 7.77 -6.30 9.33
N SER A 143 8.33 -7.32 9.97
CA SER A 143 8.07 -8.71 9.63
C SER A 143 6.63 -9.12 9.93
N ALA A 144 6.04 -8.61 11.02
CA ALA A 144 4.64 -8.87 11.34
C ALA A 144 3.72 -8.33 10.25
N ALA A 145 3.91 -7.09 9.82
CA ALA A 145 3.11 -6.48 8.74
C ALA A 145 3.37 -7.13 7.37
N THR A 146 4.64 -7.37 7.01
CA THR A 146 5.02 -7.96 5.69
C THR A 146 4.45 -9.37 5.49
N ASN A 147 4.33 -10.13 6.59
CA ASN A 147 3.87 -11.52 6.57
C ASN A 147 2.44 -11.69 7.13
N VAL A 148 1.72 -10.58 7.38
CA VAL A 148 0.34 -10.59 7.88
C VAL A 148 0.17 -11.51 9.10
N ARG A 149 1.01 -11.29 10.12
CA ARG A 149 0.88 -12.00 11.40
C ARG A 149 -0.37 -11.53 12.17
N PRO A 150 -0.89 -12.31 13.13
CA PRO A 150 -1.96 -11.85 14.01
C PRO A 150 -1.61 -10.50 14.66
N ASN A 151 -2.57 -9.58 14.70
CA ASN A 151 -2.42 -8.23 15.27
C ASN A 151 -1.30 -7.37 14.63
N CYS A 152 -0.90 -7.66 13.38
CA CYS A 152 0.09 -6.86 12.67
C CYS A 152 -0.36 -5.43 12.36
N GLY A 153 -1.67 -5.17 12.44
CA GLY A 153 -2.26 -3.86 12.19
C GLY A 153 -2.24 -3.47 10.71
N VAL A 154 -2.17 -4.41 9.77
CA VAL A 154 -2.40 -4.07 8.35
C VAL A 154 -3.91 -3.88 8.15
N ASP A 155 -4.30 -2.83 7.42
CA ASP A 155 -5.69 -2.59 7.07
C ASP A 155 -6.27 -3.75 6.25
N THR A 156 -7.47 -4.19 6.63
CA THR A 156 -8.11 -5.37 6.04
C THR A 156 -8.50 -5.18 4.57
N MET A 157 -8.82 -3.94 4.18
CA MET A 157 -9.15 -3.62 2.79
C MET A 157 -7.90 -3.64 1.93
N VAL A 158 -6.79 -3.07 2.39
CA VAL A 158 -5.49 -3.15 1.70
C VAL A 158 -5.06 -4.60 1.50
N MET A 159 -5.21 -5.45 2.52
CA MET A 159 -4.89 -6.89 2.39
C MET A 159 -5.72 -7.53 1.29
N LYS A 160 -7.04 -7.39 1.36
CA LYS A 160 -7.97 -7.99 0.40
C LYS A 160 -7.76 -7.46 -1.02
N LYS A 161 -7.51 -6.17 -1.18
CA LYS A 161 -7.35 -5.52 -2.49
C LYS A 161 -6.01 -5.84 -3.15
N LEU A 162 -4.97 -6.16 -2.38
CA LEU A 162 -3.64 -6.56 -2.86
C LEU A 162 -3.39 -8.08 -2.79
N GLU A 163 -4.40 -8.88 -2.44
CA GLU A 163 -4.29 -10.34 -2.38
C GLU A 163 -4.04 -10.91 -3.77
N ASP A 164 -4.81 -10.42 -4.76
CA ASP A 164 -4.87 -10.90 -6.15
C ASP A 164 -3.93 -10.16 -7.13
N THR A 165 -2.99 -9.34 -6.65
CA THR A 165 -2.05 -8.62 -7.54
C THR A 165 -0.97 -9.51 -8.14
N ASN A 166 -1.06 -10.83 -8.00
CA ASN A 166 -0.09 -11.75 -8.60
C ASN A 166 -0.36 -11.84 -10.12
N PRO A 167 0.59 -11.44 -10.99
CA PRO A 167 0.39 -11.47 -12.44
C PRO A 167 0.36 -12.88 -13.05
N GLN A 168 0.41 -13.93 -12.23
CA GLN A 168 0.41 -15.34 -12.66
C GLN A 168 -0.93 -16.06 -12.45
N GLY A 169 -2.01 -15.33 -12.17
CA GLY A 169 -3.37 -15.85 -12.05
C GLY A 169 -4.29 -15.39 -13.17
#